data_AF-A0A850HDG3-F1
#
_entry.id   AF-A0A850HDG3-F1
#
_cell.length_a   1.000
_cell.length_b   1.000
_cell.length_c   1.000
_cell.angle_alpha   90.00
_cell.angle_beta   90.00
_cell.angle_gamma   90.00
#
_symmetry.space_group_name_H-M   'P 1'
#
loop_
_entity.id
_entity.type
_entity.pdbx_description
1 polymer ?
#
loop_
_entity_poly.entity_id
_entity_poly.type
_entity_poly.pdbx_seq_one_letter_code
_entity_poly.pdbx_strand_id
1 'polypeptide(L)'
;MTENEFKKWMAGEGLALSSISTRISDLRRVERHFGDLDTAYDKDGCATIFEKLSYTAADQTAGKPNPSGIEIEGSLYEGLSGYKSSLAAYVRFRNSETEGSDTGILTRAAVLAAIRECKELGTGTFLNKHKFRRPRTYWIAENETFYPCKAIANVALRAVEGADTQIRDATRSRELISRLGFRVVDSLDERLDPAEFERLKQRFLSKFSDFERLGFGASEGGYFDEERGYKDALLEKDRRRWKIVPCPNKN
;
A
#
# COMPACT_ATOMS: atom_id res chain seq x y z
N MET A 1 -6.27 -13.65 -22.56
CA MET A 1 -6.78 -12.52 -21.75
C MET A 1 -8.29 -12.63 -21.55
N THR A 2 -8.77 -12.32 -20.34
CA THR A 2 -10.18 -12.07 -20.01
C THR A 2 -10.73 -10.76 -20.61
N GLU A 3 -10.78 -10.69 -21.94
CA GLU A 3 -11.04 -9.46 -22.71
C GLU A 3 -12.36 -8.76 -22.34
N ASN A 4 -13.44 -9.51 -22.15
CA ASN A 4 -14.76 -8.94 -21.88
C ASN A 4 -14.86 -8.30 -20.48
N GLU A 5 -14.16 -8.86 -19.50
CA GLU A 5 -14.09 -8.33 -18.14
C GLU A 5 -13.22 -7.08 -18.11
N PHE A 6 -12.08 -7.13 -18.80
CA PHE A 6 -11.21 -5.97 -18.97
C PHE A 6 -11.91 -4.80 -19.68
N LYS A 7 -12.71 -5.07 -20.71
CA LYS A 7 -13.57 -4.06 -21.38
C LYS A 7 -14.52 -3.38 -20.40
N LYS A 8 -15.24 -4.16 -19.60
CA LYS A 8 -16.20 -3.65 -18.61
C LYS A 8 -15.49 -2.82 -17.54
N TRP A 9 -14.33 -3.28 -17.06
CA TRP A 9 -13.53 -2.56 -16.07
C TRP A 9 -13.07 -1.20 -16.60
N MET A 10 -12.53 -1.13 -17.82
CA MET A 10 -12.13 0.16 -18.40
C MET A 10 -13.32 1.11 -18.66
N ALA A 11 -14.48 0.57 -19.04
CA ALA A 11 -15.70 1.37 -19.18
C ALA A 11 -16.15 1.94 -17.82
N GLY A 12 -15.97 1.17 -16.74
CA GLY A 12 -16.20 1.62 -15.35
C GLY A 12 -15.23 2.69 -14.87
N GLU A 13 -13.98 2.71 -15.37
CA GLU A 13 -13.01 3.80 -15.13
C GLU A 13 -13.33 5.09 -15.90
N GLY A 14 -14.35 5.10 -16.77
CA GLY A 14 -14.76 6.30 -17.52
C GLY A 14 -13.92 6.59 -18.76
N LEU A 15 -13.17 5.61 -19.28
CA LEU A 15 -12.41 5.74 -20.52
C LEU A 15 -13.34 5.78 -21.76
N ALA A 16 -12.96 6.57 -22.77
CA ALA A 16 -13.67 6.60 -24.05
C ALA A 16 -13.58 5.24 -24.78
N LEU A 17 -14.66 4.87 -25.49
CA LEU A 17 -14.76 3.59 -26.23
C LEU A 17 -13.66 3.42 -27.29
N SER A 18 -13.21 4.52 -27.90
CA SER A 18 -12.10 4.51 -28.85
C SER A 18 -10.79 4.10 -28.18
N SER A 19 -10.48 4.68 -27.01
CA SER A 19 -9.29 4.32 -26.21
C SER A 19 -9.34 2.87 -25.72
N ILE A 20 -10.51 2.37 -25.36
CA ILE A 20 -10.72 0.95 -25.00
C ILE A 20 -10.39 0.04 -26.18
N SER A 21 -10.89 0.38 -27.37
CA SER A 21 -10.68 -0.41 -28.59
C SER A 21 -9.22 -0.44 -29.02
N THR A 22 -8.51 0.68 -28.91
CA THR A 22 -7.06 0.77 -29.17
C THR A 22 -6.29 -0.13 -28.21
N ARG A 23 -6.54 -0.02 -26.89
CA ARG A 23 -5.85 -0.83 -25.88
C ARG A 23 -6.04 -2.32 -26.09
N ILE A 24 -7.23 -2.75 -26.49
CA ILE A 24 -7.52 -4.17 -26.78
C ILE A 24 -6.80 -4.64 -28.03
N SER A 25 -6.75 -3.81 -29.07
CA SER A 25 -6.03 -4.13 -30.30
C SER A 25 -4.53 -4.28 -30.04
N ASP A 26 -3.97 -3.43 -29.19
CA ASP A 26 -2.58 -3.50 -28.73
C ASP A 26 -2.31 -4.79 -27.97
N LEU A 27 -3.14 -5.12 -26.97
CA LEU A 27 -2.99 -6.35 -26.18
C LEU A 27 -3.09 -7.61 -27.04
N ARG A 28 -3.99 -7.65 -28.02
CA ARG A 28 -4.09 -8.78 -28.98
C ARG A 28 -2.86 -8.94 -29.86
N ARG A 29 -2.10 -7.87 -30.11
CA ARG A 29 -0.80 -7.96 -30.81
C ARG A 29 0.27 -8.51 -29.87
N VAL A 30 0.27 -8.07 -28.61
CA VAL A 30 1.16 -8.63 -27.57
C VAL A 30 0.89 -10.12 -27.37
N GLU A 31 -0.38 -10.55 -27.29
CA GLU A 31 -0.75 -11.97 -27.12
C GLU A 31 -0.29 -12.85 -28.28
N ARG A 32 -0.39 -12.34 -29.51
CA ARG A 32 0.06 -13.09 -30.70
C ARG A 32 1.56 -13.41 -30.67
N HIS A 33 2.37 -12.58 -30.01
CA HIS A 33 3.82 -12.77 -29.95
C HIS A 33 4.29 -13.44 -28.65
N PHE A 34 3.72 -13.08 -27.51
CA PHE A 34 4.17 -13.54 -26.20
C PHE A 34 3.31 -14.67 -25.60
N GLY A 35 2.20 -15.01 -26.24
CA GLY A 35 1.23 -15.98 -25.75
C GLY A 35 0.14 -15.35 -24.88
N ASP A 36 -0.67 -16.19 -24.27
CA ASP A 36 -1.81 -15.77 -23.45
C ASP A 36 -1.39 -14.89 -22.27
N LEU A 37 -1.99 -13.70 -22.17
CA LEU A 37 -1.64 -12.72 -21.14
C LEU A 37 -2.15 -13.10 -19.75
N ASP A 38 -3.23 -13.89 -19.63
CA ASP A 38 -3.67 -14.39 -18.32
C ASP A 38 -2.56 -15.29 -17.74
N THR A 39 -2.10 -16.25 -18.53
CA THR A 39 -0.99 -17.14 -18.17
C THR A 39 0.31 -16.38 -17.88
N ALA A 40 0.63 -15.36 -18.67
CA ALA A 40 1.83 -14.54 -18.45
C ALA A 40 1.76 -13.73 -17.15
N TYR A 41 0.58 -13.18 -16.83
CA TYR A 41 0.35 -12.50 -15.57
C TYR A 41 0.50 -13.45 -14.37
N ASP A 42 -0.08 -14.65 -14.47
CA ASP A 42 -0.02 -15.65 -13.38
C ASP A 42 1.41 -16.16 -13.13
N LYS A 43 2.25 -16.17 -14.18
CA LYS A 43 3.64 -16.62 -14.09
C LYS A 43 4.55 -15.60 -13.39
N ASP A 44 4.54 -14.34 -13.81
CA ASP A 44 5.50 -13.33 -13.33
C ASP A 44 4.95 -11.89 -13.31
N GLY A 45 3.63 -11.70 -13.36
CA GLY A 45 3.01 -10.38 -13.45
C GLY A 45 3.30 -9.66 -14.77
N CYS A 46 3.56 -10.42 -15.84
CA CYS A 46 4.01 -9.93 -17.14
C CYS A 46 5.38 -9.24 -17.13
N ALA A 47 6.21 -9.46 -16.10
CA ALA A 47 7.53 -8.82 -15.98
C ALA A 47 8.43 -9.11 -17.18
N THR A 48 8.48 -10.36 -17.64
CA THR A 48 9.25 -10.76 -18.83
C THR A 48 8.77 -10.02 -20.08
N ILE A 49 7.47 -9.81 -20.24
CA ILE A 49 6.91 -9.10 -21.39
C ILE A 49 7.26 -7.61 -21.30
N PHE A 50 7.19 -7.01 -20.12
CA PHE A 50 7.59 -5.60 -19.92
C PHE A 50 9.05 -5.34 -20.28
N GLU A 51 9.95 -6.26 -19.95
CA GLU A 51 11.36 -6.16 -20.31
C GLU A 51 11.53 -6.11 -21.83
N LYS A 52 10.84 -7.01 -22.55
CA LYS A 52 10.89 -7.09 -24.02
C LYS A 52 10.23 -5.91 -24.72
N LEU A 53 9.25 -5.25 -24.06
CA LEU A 53 8.62 -4.03 -24.56
C LEU A 53 9.37 -2.75 -24.14
N SER A 54 10.45 -2.85 -23.35
CA SER A 54 11.17 -1.68 -22.88
C SER A 54 12.10 -1.15 -23.97
N TYR A 55 11.72 -0.02 -24.57
CA TYR A 55 12.48 0.67 -25.60
C TYR A 55 12.39 2.18 -25.39
N THR A 56 13.54 2.86 -25.35
CA THR A 56 13.60 4.29 -25.04
C THR A 56 13.84 5.14 -26.29
N ALA A 57 13.59 6.44 -26.19
CA ALA A 57 13.95 7.39 -27.25
C ALA A 57 15.46 7.39 -27.53
N ALA A 58 16.30 7.16 -26.52
CA ALA A 58 17.74 7.02 -26.70
C ALA A 58 18.11 5.78 -27.53
N ASP A 59 17.41 4.65 -27.32
CA ASP A 59 17.60 3.44 -28.10
C ASP A 59 17.21 3.66 -29.58
N GLN A 60 16.15 4.43 -29.83
CA GLN A 60 15.74 4.82 -31.18
C GLN A 60 16.80 5.67 -31.88
N THR A 61 17.31 6.71 -31.21
CA THR A 61 18.37 7.56 -31.74
C THR A 61 19.65 6.77 -32.00
N ALA A 62 19.93 5.75 -31.18
CA ALA A 62 21.05 4.83 -31.37
C ALA A 62 20.80 3.73 -32.42
N GLY A 63 19.61 3.67 -33.04
CA GLY A 63 19.27 2.68 -34.06
C GLY A 63 19.26 1.24 -33.55
N LYS A 64 18.95 1.01 -32.27
CA LYS A 64 18.94 -0.34 -31.70
C LYS A 64 17.84 -1.20 -32.33
N PRO A 65 18.06 -2.53 -32.42
CA PRO A 65 17.04 -3.43 -32.94
C PRO A 65 15.84 -3.51 -31.99
N ASN A 66 14.68 -3.87 -32.54
CA ASN A 66 13.45 -4.05 -31.77
C ASN A 66 13.60 -5.22 -30.75
N PRO A 67 13.54 -4.95 -29.44
CA PRO A 67 13.72 -5.98 -28.41
C PRO A 67 12.52 -6.94 -28.29
N SER A 68 11.35 -6.53 -28.76
CA SER A 68 10.11 -7.29 -28.60
C SER A 68 9.88 -8.34 -29.69
N GLY A 69 10.48 -8.14 -30.87
CA GLY A 69 10.18 -8.93 -32.07
C GLY A 69 8.79 -8.69 -32.68
N ILE A 70 7.99 -7.76 -32.15
CA ILE A 70 6.69 -7.38 -32.73
C ILE A 70 6.92 -6.48 -33.94
N GLU A 71 6.33 -6.79 -35.08
CA GLU A 71 6.39 -5.92 -36.26
C GLU A 71 5.63 -4.60 -35.98
N ILE A 72 6.35 -3.47 -36.07
CA ILE A 72 5.80 -2.13 -35.84
C ILE A 72 6.13 -1.28 -37.06
N GLU A 73 5.08 -0.77 -37.71
CA GLU A 73 5.20 0.22 -38.77
C GLU A 73 5.36 1.61 -38.15
N GLY A 74 6.43 2.32 -38.53
CA GLY A 74 6.74 3.66 -38.01
C GLY A 74 7.67 3.64 -36.79
N SER A 75 7.38 4.47 -35.79
CA SER A 75 8.26 4.67 -34.65
C SER A 75 8.18 3.50 -33.66
N LEU A 76 9.29 2.75 -33.53
CA LEU A 76 9.42 1.65 -32.55
C LEU A 76 9.13 2.13 -31.13
N TYR A 77 9.60 3.33 -30.76
CA TYR A 77 9.36 3.92 -29.46
C TYR A 77 7.88 4.14 -29.19
N GLU A 78 7.15 4.73 -30.15
CA GLU A 78 5.73 5.03 -29.98
C GLU A 78 4.90 3.75 -29.91
N GLY A 79 5.18 2.78 -30.79
CA GLY A 79 4.48 1.49 -30.80
C GLY A 79 4.71 0.70 -29.51
N LEU A 80 5.96 0.55 -29.06
CA LEU A 80 6.29 -0.19 -27.84
C LEU A 80 5.79 0.52 -26.59
N SER A 81 5.83 1.86 -26.57
CA SER A 81 5.25 2.66 -25.48
C SER A 81 3.73 2.47 -25.39
N GLY A 82 3.04 2.42 -26.53
CA GLY A 82 1.61 2.09 -26.61
C GLY A 82 1.30 0.72 -26.03
N TYR A 83 2.01 -0.32 -26.49
CA TYR A 83 1.85 -1.68 -25.98
C TYR A 83 2.12 -1.79 -24.49
N LYS A 84 3.17 -1.11 -23.99
CA LYS A 84 3.51 -1.06 -22.57
C LYS A 84 2.40 -0.39 -21.74
N SER A 85 1.84 0.71 -22.22
CA SER A 85 0.72 1.40 -21.57
C SER A 85 -0.54 0.53 -21.52
N SER A 86 -0.83 -0.19 -22.59
CA SER A 86 -1.96 -1.13 -22.69
C SER A 86 -1.76 -2.32 -21.74
N LEU A 87 -0.56 -2.92 -21.71
CA LEU A 87 -0.21 -4.00 -20.78
C LEU A 87 -0.27 -3.57 -19.32
N ALA A 88 0.20 -2.36 -18.99
CA ALA A 88 0.11 -1.82 -17.63
C ALA A 88 -1.34 -1.64 -17.16
N ALA A 89 -2.24 -1.21 -18.05
CA ALA A 89 -3.67 -1.14 -17.73
C ALA A 89 -4.27 -2.53 -17.48
N TYR A 90 -3.88 -3.54 -18.27
CA TYR A 90 -4.33 -4.91 -18.06
C TYR A 90 -3.81 -5.52 -16.74
N VAL A 91 -2.55 -5.27 -16.38
CA VAL A 91 -1.99 -5.66 -15.08
C VAL A 91 -2.73 -4.98 -13.92
N ARG A 92 -3.08 -3.69 -14.06
CA ARG A 92 -3.91 -2.98 -13.07
C ARG A 92 -5.29 -3.63 -12.93
N PHE A 93 -5.91 -4.00 -14.04
CA PHE A 93 -7.16 -4.75 -14.04
C PHE A 93 -7.03 -6.10 -13.33
N ARG A 94 -6.03 -6.92 -13.66
CA ARG A 94 -5.80 -8.21 -13.01
C ARG A 94 -5.49 -8.08 -11.52
N ASN A 95 -4.76 -7.04 -11.13
CA ASN A 95 -4.58 -6.69 -9.72
C ASN A 95 -5.94 -6.36 -9.08
N SER A 96 -6.79 -5.57 -9.76
CA SER A 96 -8.14 -5.24 -9.26
C SER A 96 -9.11 -6.43 -9.22
N GLU A 97 -8.95 -7.42 -10.10
CA GLU A 97 -9.71 -8.68 -10.07
C GLU A 97 -9.22 -9.58 -8.94
N THR A 98 -7.91 -9.71 -8.75
CA THR A 98 -7.33 -10.40 -7.61
C THR A 98 -7.73 -9.74 -6.28
N GLU A 99 -7.93 -8.42 -6.29
CA GLU A 99 -8.46 -7.63 -5.16
C GLU A 99 -9.99 -7.64 -5.07
N GLY A 100 -10.68 -8.09 -6.13
CA GLY A 100 -12.13 -8.08 -6.31
C GLY A 100 -12.82 -9.45 -6.27
N SER A 101 -12.07 -10.55 -6.44
CA SER A 101 -12.60 -11.90 -6.71
C SER A 101 -12.66 -12.83 -5.49
N ASP A 102 -12.25 -12.43 -4.29
CA ASP A 102 -12.61 -13.22 -3.09
C ASP A 102 -12.80 -12.33 -1.86
N THR A 103 -13.98 -12.44 -1.24
CA THR A 103 -14.43 -11.89 0.07
C THR A 103 -15.96 -11.67 0.12
N GLY A 104 -16.74 -12.36 -0.70
CA GLY A 104 -18.14 -12.67 -0.35
C GLY A 104 -18.27 -13.51 0.93
N ILE A 105 -17.14 -14.02 1.43
CA ILE A 105 -17.00 -14.93 2.57
C ILE A 105 -16.67 -14.20 3.89
N LEU A 106 -16.21 -12.94 3.86
CA LEU A 106 -15.96 -12.21 5.11
C LEU A 106 -17.29 -11.96 5.82
N THR A 107 -17.56 -12.73 6.88
CA THR A 107 -18.81 -12.61 7.63
C THR A 107 -18.66 -11.65 8.80
N ARG A 108 -19.77 -10.98 9.14
CA ARG A 108 -19.85 -10.15 10.35
C ARG A 108 -19.48 -10.94 11.62
N ALA A 109 -19.86 -12.22 11.68
CA ALA A 109 -19.53 -13.10 12.80
C ALA A 109 -18.01 -13.34 12.95
N ALA A 110 -17.31 -13.59 11.85
CA ALA A 110 -15.85 -13.75 11.87
C ALA A 110 -15.13 -12.47 12.30
N VAL A 111 -15.62 -11.30 11.86
CA VAL A 111 -15.09 -10.00 12.29
C VAL A 111 -15.28 -9.79 13.80
N LEU A 112 -16.46 -10.09 14.34
CA LEU A 112 -16.71 -10.00 15.79
C LEU A 112 -15.83 -10.96 16.60
N ALA A 113 -15.57 -12.16 16.08
CA ALA A 113 -14.67 -13.12 16.72
C ALA A 113 -13.22 -12.58 16.77
N ALA A 114 -12.73 -12.00 15.66
CA ALA A 114 -11.42 -11.37 15.61
C ALA A 114 -11.31 -10.14 16.53
N ILE A 115 -12.36 -9.32 16.63
CA ILE A 115 -12.41 -8.19 17.58
C ILE A 115 -12.33 -8.68 19.02
N ARG A 116 -13.07 -9.74 19.36
CA ARG A 116 -13.04 -10.34 20.70
C ARG A 116 -11.65 -10.85 21.07
N GLU A 117 -10.99 -11.55 20.15
CA GLU A 117 -9.60 -11.99 20.35
C GLU A 117 -8.67 -10.78 20.58
N CYS A 118 -8.81 -9.72 19.77
CA CYS A 118 -8.01 -8.51 19.94
C CYS A 118 -8.28 -7.81 21.28
N LYS A 119 -9.52 -7.85 21.78
CA LYS A 119 -9.91 -7.31 23.09
C LYS A 119 -9.29 -8.10 24.24
N GLU A 120 -9.30 -9.43 24.16
CA GLU A 120 -8.75 -10.31 25.20
C GLU A 120 -7.21 -10.24 25.27
N LEU A 121 -6.54 -10.17 24.12
CA LEU A 121 -5.07 -10.11 24.05
C LEU A 121 -4.50 -8.70 24.24
N GLY A 122 -5.31 -7.68 23.95
CA GLY A 122 -4.85 -6.30 23.75
C GLY A 122 -4.20 -6.09 22.37
N THR A 123 -4.35 -4.89 21.82
CA THR A 123 -3.97 -4.55 20.44
C THR A 123 -2.50 -4.85 20.11
N GLY A 124 -1.57 -4.54 21.01
CA GLY A 124 -0.15 -4.78 20.77
C GLY A 124 0.19 -6.27 20.65
N THR A 125 -0.32 -7.08 21.58
CA THR A 125 -0.13 -8.53 21.61
C THR A 125 -0.79 -9.21 20.41
N PHE A 126 -2.01 -8.78 20.07
CA PHE A 126 -2.74 -9.27 18.89
C PHE A 126 -1.97 -9.02 17.60
N LEU A 127 -1.46 -7.80 17.40
CA LEU A 127 -0.66 -7.44 16.22
C LEU A 127 0.62 -8.29 16.13
N ASN A 128 1.33 -8.47 17.24
CA ASN A 128 2.54 -9.30 17.27
C ASN A 128 2.22 -10.78 16.96
N LYS A 129 1.17 -11.34 17.57
CA LYS A 129 0.73 -12.73 17.35
C LYS A 129 0.42 -13.00 15.88
N HIS A 130 -0.32 -12.09 15.26
CA HIS A 130 -0.75 -12.21 13.86
C HIS A 130 0.23 -11.61 12.85
N LYS A 131 1.42 -11.19 13.29
CA LYS A 131 2.52 -10.63 12.49
C LYS A 131 2.15 -9.36 11.70
N PHE A 132 1.30 -8.51 12.29
CA PHE A 132 0.95 -7.21 11.74
C PHE A 132 1.75 -6.10 12.41
N ARG A 133 2.09 -5.06 11.62
CA ARG A 133 2.60 -3.81 12.17
C ARG A 133 1.43 -2.96 12.68
N ARG A 134 1.71 -2.05 13.61
CA ARG A 134 0.72 -1.08 14.08
C ARG A 134 0.28 -0.20 12.91
N PRO A 135 -1.03 -0.17 12.57
CA PRO A 135 -1.50 0.65 11.46
C PRO A 135 -1.45 2.14 11.82
N ARG A 136 -1.30 2.98 10.80
CA ARG A 136 -1.43 4.45 10.93
C ARG A 136 -2.85 4.92 10.64
N THR A 137 -3.52 4.24 9.71
CA THR A 137 -4.86 4.57 9.23
C THR A 137 -5.83 3.41 9.39
N TYR A 138 -7.12 3.76 9.32
CA TYR A 138 -8.27 2.87 9.33
C TYR A 138 -8.41 2.04 10.61
N TRP A 139 -9.35 2.46 11.45
CA TRP A 139 -9.63 1.84 12.74
C TRP A 139 -11.11 1.52 12.85
N ILE A 140 -11.44 0.32 13.32
CA ILE A 140 -12.82 -0.07 13.60
C ILE A 140 -13.18 0.53 14.96
N ALA A 141 -14.20 1.38 14.99
CA ALA A 141 -14.74 1.95 16.21
C ALA A 141 -15.89 1.06 16.70
N GLU A 142 -15.69 0.40 17.85
CA GLU A 142 -16.73 -0.35 18.52
C GLU A 142 -16.83 0.15 19.97
N ASN A 143 -17.97 0.77 20.29
CA ASN A 143 -18.15 1.55 21.52
C ASN A 143 -17.07 2.63 21.64
N GLU A 144 -16.21 2.53 22.65
CA GLU A 144 -15.12 3.47 22.95
C GLU A 144 -13.73 2.90 22.61
N THR A 145 -13.67 1.71 22.01
CA THR A 145 -12.41 1.03 21.68
C THR A 145 -12.20 0.98 20.18
N PHE A 146 -10.93 1.15 19.79
CA PHE A 146 -10.51 1.16 18.41
C PHE A 146 -9.65 -0.06 18.08
N TYR A 147 -10.01 -0.76 17.02
CA TYR A 147 -9.33 -1.97 16.59
C TYR A 147 -8.68 -1.79 15.21
N PRO A 148 -7.50 -2.40 14.96
CA PRO A 148 -6.77 -2.24 13.71
C PRO A 148 -7.53 -2.88 12.54
N CYS A 149 -8.11 -2.06 11.65
CA CYS A 149 -9.08 -2.53 10.64
C CYS A 149 -8.53 -3.65 9.75
N LYS A 150 -7.34 -3.45 9.17
CA LYS A 150 -6.72 -4.44 8.28
C LYS A 150 -6.38 -5.75 8.99
N ALA A 151 -5.86 -5.68 10.22
CA ALA A 151 -5.48 -6.88 10.95
C ALA A 151 -6.72 -7.70 11.34
N ILE A 152 -7.77 -7.04 11.83
CA ILE A 152 -9.05 -7.69 12.13
C ILE A 152 -9.65 -8.35 10.88
N ALA A 153 -9.72 -7.62 9.75
CA ALA A 153 -10.28 -8.14 8.52
C ALA A 153 -9.52 -9.40 8.01
N ASN A 154 -8.20 -9.40 8.10
CA ASN A 154 -7.38 -10.53 7.68
C ASN A 154 -7.48 -11.74 8.62
N VAL A 155 -7.53 -11.52 9.94
CA VAL A 155 -7.73 -12.61 10.90
C VAL A 155 -9.12 -13.24 10.72
N ALA A 156 -10.14 -12.40 10.53
CA ALA A 156 -11.49 -12.86 10.23
C ALA A 156 -11.54 -13.65 8.91
N LEU A 157 -10.87 -13.19 7.85
CA LEU A 157 -10.82 -13.90 6.57
C LEU A 157 -10.14 -15.27 6.70
N ARG A 158 -9.00 -15.33 7.39
CA ARG A 158 -8.27 -16.60 7.63
C ARG A 158 -9.07 -17.61 8.42
N ALA A 159 -9.95 -17.16 9.31
CA ALA A 159 -10.83 -18.05 10.06
C ALA A 159 -11.91 -18.71 9.17
N VAL A 160 -12.25 -18.12 8.03
CA VAL A 160 -13.29 -18.63 7.14
C VAL A 160 -12.71 -19.37 5.93
N GLU A 161 -11.57 -18.94 5.38
CA GLU A 161 -10.96 -19.54 4.18
C GLU A 161 -9.67 -20.34 4.43
N GLY A 162 -9.11 -20.28 5.64
CA GLY A 162 -7.81 -20.88 5.93
C GLY A 162 -6.64 -19.89 5.79
N ALA A 163 -5.43 -20.37 6.08
CA ALA A 163 -4.30 -19.52 6.43
C ALA A 163 -3.69 -18.69 5.27
N ASP A 164 -3.95 -19.08 4.01
CA ASP A 164 -3.27 -18.51 2.83
C ASP A 164 -3.95 -17.24 2.27
N THR A 165 -5.22 -16.97 2.62
CA THR A 165 -5.92 -15.78 2.15
C THR A 165 -5.52 -14.54 2.94
N GLN A 166 -5.15 -13.46 2.23
CA GLN A 166 -4.78 -12.18 2.85
C GLN A 166 -5.25 -10.96 2.03
N ILE A 167 -5.96 -10.04 2.68
CA ILE A 167 -6.28 -8.70 2.18
C ILE A 167 -5.01 -7.83 2.27
N ARG A 168 -4.42 -7.53 1.10
CA ARG A 168 -3.19 -6.73 1.00
C ARG A 168 -3.43 -5.23 1.09
N ASP A 169 -4.63 -4.75 0.78
CA ASP A 169 -4.98 -3.33 0.81
C ASP A 169 -5.78 -2.90 2.07
N ALA A 170 -5.39 -1.76 2.64
CA ALA A 170 -6.04 -1.20 3.82
C ALA A 170 -7.36 -0.49 3.47
N THR A 171 -7.46 0.16 2.31
CA THR A 171 -8.70 0.79 1.82
C THR A 171 -9.77 -0.25 1.59
N ARG A 172 -9.39 -1.38 0.98
CA ARG A 172 -10.28 -2.53 0.81
C ARG A 172 -10.79 -3.12 2.12
N SER A 173 -9.92 -3.22 3.14
CA SER A 173 -10.32 -3.68 4.48
C SER A 173 -11.40 -2.76 5.07
N ARG A 174 -11.25 -1.44 4.92
CA ARG A 174 -12.25 -0.46 5.34
C ARG A 174 -13.59 -0.69 4.64
N GLU A 175 -13.61 -0.84 3.31
CA GLU A 175 -14.84 -1.03 2.55
C GLU A 175 -15.62 -2.28 3.00
N LEU A 176 -14.94 -3.42 3.07
CA LEU A 176 -15.56 -4.70 3.44
C LEU A 176 -16.14 -4.65 4.86
N ILE A 177 -15.36 -4.13 5.81
CA ILE A 177 -15.81 -3.99 7.21
C ILE A 177 -16.98 -2.98 7.31
N SER A 178 -16.96 -1.90 6.53
CA SER A 178 -18.05 -0.92 6.51
C SER A 178 -19.35 -1.52 5.94
N ARG A 179 -19.26 -2.33 4.87
CA ARG A 179 -20.42 -3.06 4.30
C ARG A 179 -21.05 -4.04 5.28
N LEU A 180 -20.27 -4.59 6.21
CA LEU A 180 -20.74 -5.45 7.29
C LEU A 180 -21.38 -4.68 8.47
N GLY A 181 -21.52 -3.36 8.34
CA GLY A 181 -22.19 -2.50 9.31
C GLY A 181 -21.32 -2.03 10.47
N PHE A 182 -19.99 -2.12 10.35
CA PHE A 182 -19.07 -1.56 11.35
C PHE A 182 -18.68 -0.12 10.99
N ARG A 183 -18.51 0.72 12.01
CA ARG A 183 -17.97 2.07 11.84
C ARG A 183 -16.44 2.01 11.72
N VAL A 184 -15.90 2.57 10.64
CA VAL A 184 -14.44 2.70 10.43
C VAL A 184 -14.06 4.18 10.38
N VAL A 185 -13.06 4.57 11.15
CA VAL A 185 -12.50 5.94 11.21
C VAL A 185 -11.11 5.99 10.55
N ASP A 186 -10.72 7.14 9.98
CA ASP A 186 -9.51 7.26 9.16
C ASP A 186 -8.24 7.24 9.99
N SER A 187 -8.27 7.90 11.12
CA SER A 187 -7.14 7.94 12.05
C SER A 187 -7.64 7.78 13.46
N LEU A 188 -6.74 7.39 14.34
CA LEU A 188 -7.03 7.53 15.74
C LEU A 188 -7.03 9.01 16.18
N ASP A 189 -6.63 9.99 15.37
CA ASP A 189 -6.65 11.38 15.82
C ASP A 189 -8.06 12.00 15.78
N GLU A 190 -9.01 11.32 15.13
CA GLU A 190 -10.45 11.50 15.38
C GLU A 190 -10.86 11.16 16.84
N ARG A 191 -9.93 10.68 17.69
CA ARG A 191 -10.10 10.54 19.16
C ARG A 191 -10.13 11.88 19.89
N LEU A 192 -9.51 12.94 19.36
CA LEU A 192 -9.39 14.20 20.08
C LEU A 192 -10.65 15.03 19.83
N ASP A 193 -11.42 15.23 20.90
CA ASP A 193 -12.39 16.33 20.97
C ASP A 193 -11.71 17.59 20.42
N PRO A 194 -12.30 18.30 19.44
CA PRO A 194 -11.77 19.55 18.93
C PRO A 194 -11.34 20.53 20.03
N ALA A 195 -12.03 20.53 21.17
CA ALA A 195 -11.68 21.36 22.32
C ALA A 195 -10.37 20.89 23.00
N GLU A 196 -10.16 19.58 23.15
CA GLU A 196 -8.93 19.04 23.75
C GLU A 196 -7.73 19.16 22.77
N PHE A 197 -7.97 19.01 21.47
CA PHE A 197 -6.95 19.29 20.45
C PHE A 197 -6.48 20.75 20.53
N GLU A 198 -7.40 21.71 20.56
CA GLU A 198 -7.04 23.12 20.66
C GLU A 198 -6.33 23.41 22.00
N ARG A 199 -6.76 22.81 23.12
CA ARG A 199 -6.07 22.93 24.40
C ARG A 199 -4.63 22.43 24.36
N LEU A 200 -4.38 21.26 23.77
CA LEU A 200 -3.04 20.68 23.64
C LEU A 200 -2.15 21.53 22.73
N LYS A 201 -2.72 22.05 21.63
CA LYS A 201 -2.04 23.00 20.75
C LYS A 201 -1.67 24.28 21.50
N GLN A 202 -2.59 24.90 22.24
CA GLN A 202 -2.31 26.09 23.04
C GLN A 202 -1.23 25.85 24.09
N ARG A 203 -1.24 24.69 24.76
CA ARG A 203 -0.20 24.31 25.72
C ARG A 203 1.17 24.15 25.05
N PHE A 204 1.21 23.55 23.86
CA PHE A 204 2.44 23.40 23.08
C PHE A 204 3.00 24.76 22.66
N LEU A 205 2.17 25.64 22.11
CA LEU A 205 2.56 26.98 21.68
C LEU A 205 2.94 27.89 22.85
N SER A 206 2.32 27.74 24.02
CA SER A 206 2.73 28.43 25.24
C SER A 206 4.13 28.02 25.69
N LYS A 207 4.53 26.77 25.47
CA LYS A 207 5.86 26.27 25.83
C LYS A 207 6.91 26.66 24.79
N PHE A 208 6.53 26.66 23.51
CA PHE A 208 7.40 26.96 22.38
C PHE A 208 6.79 28.09 21.54
N SER A 209 6.83 29.30 22.09
CA SER A 209 6.19 30.47 21.46
C SER A 209 6.86 30.91 20.16
N ASP A 210 8.13 30.57 19.99
CA ASP A 210 8.89 30.77 18.76
C ASP A 210 8.50 29.80 17.63
N PHE A 211 7.79 28.71 17.97
CA PHE A 211 7.40 27.67 17.02
C PHE A 211 6.39 28.15 15.98
N GLU A 212 5.46 29.06 16.32
CA GLU A 212 4.49 29.58 15.34
C GLU A 212 5.18 30.29 14.16
N ARG A 213 6.30 30.96 14.42
CA ARG A 213 7.07 31.69 13.41
C ARG A 213 8.03 30.79 12.65
N LEU A 214 8.67 29.85 13.35
CA LEU A 214 9.76 29.03 12.80
C LEU A 214 9.24 27.78 12.08
N GLY A 215 8.16 27.18 12.58
CA GLY A 215 7.54 25.98 12.05
C GLY A 215 8.45 24.75 12.06
N PHE A 216 7.97 23.66 11.45
CA PHE A 216 8.68 22.37 11.41
C PHE A 216 9.92 22.35 10.50
N GLY A 217 10.11 23.39 9.67
CA GLY A 217 11.25 23.49 8.75
C GLY A 217 12.51 24.11 9.35
N ALA A 218 12.44 24.63 10.57
CA ALA A 218 13.60 25.23 11.24
C ALA A 218 14.53 24.16 11.82
N SER A 219 15.80 24.54 12.02
CA SER A 219 16.82 23.71 12.67
C SER A 219 17.21 24.22 14.06
N GLU A 220 16.62 25.33 14.48
CA GLU A 220 16.94 26.07 15.71
C GLU A 220 15.64 26.64 16.30
N GLY A 221 15.62 26.87 17.61
CA GLY A 221 14.44 27.31 18.37
C GLY A 221 14.11 26.39 19.54
N GLY A 222 13.31 26.86 20.49
CA GLY A 222 13.09 26.20 21.79
C GLY A 222 12.63 24.75 21.68
N TYR A 223 11.77 24.44 20.71
CA TYR A 223 11.36 23.06 20.42
C TYR A 223 12.53 22.19 19.91
N PHE A 224 13.33 22.71 18.97
CA PHE A 224 14.42 21.98 18.34
C PHE A 224 15.61 21.79 19.29
N ASP A 225 15.85 22.75 20.18
CA ASP A 225 16.88 22.67 21.21
C ASP A 225 16.52 21.63 22.28
N GLU A 226 15.24 21.57 22.69
CA GLU A 226 14.75 20.55 23.62
C GLU A 226 14.76 19.14 22.99
N GLU A 227 14.30 19.01 21.74
CA GLU A 227 14.37 17.75 20.97
C GLU A 227 15.80 17.24 20.79
N ARG A 228 16.75 18.15 20.51
CA ARG A 228 18.18 17.81 20.38
C ARG A 228 18.74 17.35 21.71
N GLY A 229 18.46 18.07 22.80
CA GLY A 229 18.87 17.67 24.15
C GLY A 229 18.34 16.29 24.56
N TYR A 230 17.09 15.98 24.19
CA TYR A 230 16.50 14.65 24.42
C TYR A 230 17.22 13.55 23.61
N LYS A 231 17.48 13.79 22.32
CA LYS A 231 18.20 12.84 21.45
C LYS A 231 19.63 12.62 21.91
N ASP A 232 20.33 13.68 22.28
CA ASP A 232 21.70 13.61 22.80
C ASP A 232 21.74 12.82 24.12
N ALA A 233 20.77 13.03 25.03
CA ALA A 233 20.67 12.26 26.27
C ALA A 233 20.37 10.76 26.04
N LEU A 234 19.61 10.41 25.01
CA LEU A 234 19.37 9.03 24.58
C LEU A 234 20.65 8.39 24.02
N LEU A 235 21.35 9.10 23.13
CA LEU A 235 22.62 8.64 22.56
C LEU A 235 23.71 8.48 23.64
N GLU A 236 23.74 9.36 24.63
CA GLU A 236 24.61 9.30 25.80
C GLU A 236 24.33 8.04 26.66
N LYS A 237 23.04 7.72 26.89
CA LYS A 237 22.62 6.50 27.59
C LYS A 237 23.04 5.23 26.81
N ASP A 238 22.86 5.22 25.49
CA ASP A 238 23.27 4.10 24.65
C ASP A 238 24.79 3.94 24.59
N ARG A 239 25.55 5.05 24.53
CA ARG A 239 27.01 5.05 24.63
C ARG A 239 27.52 4.50 25.96
N ARG A 240 26.85 4.81 27.08
CA ARG A 240 27.18 4.23 28.39
C ARG A 240 26.87 2.75 28.45
N ARG A 241 25.81 2.31 27.76
CA ARG A 241 25.42 0.89 27.65
C ARG A 241 26.39 0.07 26.80
N TRP A 242 27.07 0.70 25.83
CA TRP A 242 28.07 0.05 24.95
C TRP A 242 29.52 0.17 25.44
N LYS A 243 29.81 0.60 26.67
CA LYS A 243 31.18 0.47 27.23
C LYS A 243 31.49 -1.01 27.50
N ILE A 244 31.92 -1.70 26.43
CA ILE A 244 32.50 -3.03 26.44
C ILE A 244 33.84 -2.97 27.17
N VAL A 245 34.01 -3.91 28.09
CA VAL A 245 35.19 -4.22 28.90
C VAL A 245 36.44 -4.28 27.99
N PRO A 246 37.58 -3.64 28.35
CA PRO A 246 38.80 -3.80 27.57
C PRO A 246 39.24 -5.27 27.62
N CYS A 247 39.41 -5.89 26.45
CA CYS A 247 39.93 -7.24 26.32
C CYS A 247 41.31 -7.34 27.01
N PRO A 248 41.57 -8.32 27.88
CA PRO A 248 42.89 -8.50 28.45
C PRO A 248 43.86 -8.98 27.35
N ASN A 249 44.99 -8.28 27.23
CA ASN A 249 46.09 -8.65 26.34
C ASN A 249 46.56 -10.08 26.66
N LYS A 250 46.53 -10.95 25.66
CA LYS A 250 47.21 -12.26 25.73
C LYS A 250 48.67 -12.04 25.37
N ASN A 251 49.55 -12.11 26.36
CA ASN A 251 50.96 -12.48 26.18
C ASN A 251 51.09 -14.00 26.17
#